data_AF-A0AAV6B7J1-F1
#
_entry.id   AF-A0AAV6B7J1-F1
#
_cell.length_a   1.000
_cell.length_b   1.000
_cell.length_c   1.000
_cell.angle_alpha   90.00
_cell.angle_beta   90.00
_cell.angle_gamma   90.00
#
_symmetry.space_group_name_H-M   'P 1'
#
loop_
_entity.id
_entity.type
_entity.pdbx_description
1 polymer ?
#
loop_
_entity_poly.entity_id
_entity_poly.type
_entity_poly.pdbx_seq_one_letter_code
_entity_poly.pdbx_strand_id
1 'polypeptide(L)'
;MRVPERLADDVLRYAHDLDAAATPGELHDPSLPYRTAEDIETTKPVNVSSVPQRSPFRYPGGKTWLVPYIRSWLSSREETIGVLIEPFAGGAIVGLTAAFEGLAEHIVLVERDAGIAAVWQTILGGQAQWLTERILNFNLTHGNVTEVLRTEPISQRERAFAVILRNRVQRGGIMAAGAGLVKTGENGKGLHSRWYPETLAQRIQEIASIRERITFVEADAFDVIQRYSDDESAAFFVDPPYTVAAKRLYTHWQVDHRTLFAKLAGVKGDVLLTYDNTREVSSLATEFVFETSAIAMKNTHHARMTELLIGKDLAWLRNAAIEREARARNGQGTLAFRQ
;
A
#
# COMPACT_ATOMS: atom_id res chain seq x y z
N MET A 1 -4.85 -26.24 15.22
CA MET A 1 -4.80 -27.03 16.48
C MET A 1 -5.25 -26.12 17.61
N ARG A 2 -6.11 -26.56 18.53
CA ARG A 2 -6.44 -25.77 19.73
C ARG A 2 -5.30 -25.94 20.74
N VAL A 3 -4.62 -24.85 21.08
CA VAL A 3 -3.60 -24.83 22.12
C VAL A 3 -4.32 -24.86 23.48
N PRO A 4 -3.99 -25.81 24.38
CA PRO A 4 -4.53 -25.81 25.74
C PRO A 4 -4.22 -24.50 26.46
N GLU A 5 -5.17 -23.94 27.21
CA GLU A 5 -5.05 -22.66 27.94
C GLU A 5 -3.77 -22.55 28.78
N ARG A 6 -3.37 -23.65 29.43
CA ARG A 6 -2.13 -23.75 30.22
C ARG A 6 -0.83 -23.59 29.43
N LEU A 7 -0.87 -23.65 28.11
CA LEU A 7 0.26 -23.49 27.20
C LEU A 7 0.17 -22.18 26.41
N ALA A 8 -0.91 -21.41 26.55
CA ALA A 8 -1.10 -20.18 25.77
C ALA A 8 -0.01 -19.15 26.06
N ASP A 9 0.30 -18.93 27.33
CA ASP A 9 1.34 -17.96 27.75
C ASP A 9 2.74 -18.42 27.35
N ASP A 10 3.03 -19.71 27.43
CA ASP A 10 4.32 -20.27 27.01
C ASP A 10 4.48 -20.25 25.48
N VAL A 11 3.40 -20.46 24.73
CA VAL A 11 3.39 -20.35 23.25
C VAL A 11 3.52 -18.90 22.82
N LEU A 12 2.87 -17.95 23.50
CA LEU A 12 3.03 -16.52 23.25
C LEU A 12 4.45 -16.07 23.57
N ARG A 13 5.03 -16.50 24.69
CA ARG A 13 6.42 -16.22 25.03
C ARG A 13 7.38 -16.81 24.00
N TYR A 14 7.17 -18.05 23.57
CA TYR A 14 8.02 -18.68 22.56
C TYR A 14 7.89 -18.01 21.18
N ALA A 15 6.69 -17.52 20.83
CA ALA A 15 6.48 -16.72 19.63
C ALA A 15 7.20 -15.36 19.73
N HIS A 16 7.09 -14.67 20.87
CA HIS A 16 7.84 -13.44 21.14
C HIS A 16 9.36 -13.66 21.12
N ASP A 17 9.85 -14.78 21.66
CA ASP A 17 11.27 -15.12 21.65
C ASP A 17 11.75 -15.46 20.22
N LEU A 18 10.89 -16.07 19.38
CA LEU A 18 11.15 -16.28 17.95
C LEU A 18 11.15 -14.97 17.15
N ASP A 19 10.22 -14.06 17.45
CA ASP A 19 10.11 -12.74 16.83
C ASP A 19 11.27 -11.83 17.24
N ALA A 20 11.76 -11.94 18.49
CA ALA A 20 12.93 -11.24 19.00
C ALA A 20 14.25 -11.83 18.50
N ALA A 21 14.28 -13.14 18.19
CA ALA A 21 15.42 -13.81 17.56
C ALA A 21 15.49 -13.60 16.04
N ALA A 22 14.38 -13.20 15.41
CA ALA A 22 14.35 -12.82 14.00
C ALA A 22 14.92 -11.40 13.86
N THR A 23 16.21 -11.29 13.51
CA THR A 23 16.85 -10.02 13.20
C THR A 23 16.04 -9.29 12.12
N PRO A 24 15.41 -8.13 12.39
CA PRO A 24 14.79 -7.33 11.35
C PRO A 24 15.91 -6.74 10.49
N GLY A 25 16.22 -7.38 9.37
CA GLY A 25 17.37 -6.98 8.55
C GLY A 25 17.52 -7.62 7.17
N GLU A 26 16.83 -8.72 6.84
CA GLU A 26 17.04 -9.46 5.58
C GLU A 26 15.84 -9.45 4.61
N LEU A 27 15.06 -8.37 4.60
CA LEU A 27 13.94 -8.21 3.65
C LEU A 27 13.97 -6.86 2.89
N HIS A 28 15.13 -6.22 2.85
CA HIS A 28 15.42 -5.23 1.83
C HIS A 28 15.75 -5.95 0.53
N ASP A 29 15.21 -5.50 -0.59
CA ASP A 29 15.74 -5.88 -1.90
C ASP A 29 17.14 -5.24 -2.02
N PRO A 30 18.23 -6.00 -1.89
CA PRO A 30 19.58 -5.43 -1.85
C PRO A 30 19.98 -4.83 -3.21
N SER A 31 19.21 -5.11 -4.27
CA SER A 31 19.44 -4.57 -5.60
C SER A 31 18.91 -3.14 -5.78
N LEU A 32 18.09 -2.65 -4.84
CA LEU A 32 17.51 -1.31 -4.89
C LEU A 32 18.03 -0.40 -3.77
N PRO A 33 18.37 0.86 -4.06
CA PRO A 33 18.80 1.78 -3.02
C PRO A 33 17.65 2.08 -2.04
N TYR A 34 17.96 2.05 -0.74
CA TYR A 34 17.05 2.55 0.29
C TYR A 34 16.99 4.08 0.21
N ARG A 35 15.92 4.58 -0.39
CA ARG A 35 15.65 6.02 -0.55
C ARG A 35 14.59 6.51 0.41
N THR A 36 14.79 7.71 0.94
CA THR A 36 13.89 8.44 1.84
C THR A 36 13.45 9.76 1.18
N ALA A 37 12.63 10.57 1.84
CA ALA A 37 12.20 11.89 1.34
C ALA A 37 13.39 12.85 1.10
N GLU A 38 14.52 12.64 1.80
CA GLU A 38 15.75 13.42 1.63
C GLU A 38 16.40 13.19 0.26
N ASP A 39 16.23 12.00 -0.30
CA ASP A 39 16.83 11.59 -1.58
C ASP A 39 15.99 11.98 -2.79
N ILE A 40 14.81 12.59 -2.56
CA ILE A 40 13.81 12.88 -3.59
C ILE A 40 13.53 14.38 -3.63
N GLU A 41 13.49 14.96 -4.83
CA GLU A 41 12.95 16.31 -5.03
C GLU A 41 11.42 16.25 -5.09
N THR A 42 10.73 16.91 -4.16
CA THR A 42 9.25 16.91 -4.09
C THR A 42 8.56 17.45 -5.34
N THR A 43 9.26 18.25 -6.14
CA THR A 43 8.78 18.80 -7.43
C THR A 43 8.98 17.86 -8.61
N LYS A 44 9.67 16.73 -8.41
CA LYS A 44 9.90 15.70 -9.44
C LYS A 44 9.22 14.39 -9.05
N PRO A 45 8.52 13.74 -9.99
CA PRO A 45 7.93 12.44 -9.72
C PRO A 45 9.00 11.38 -9.39
N VAL A 46 8.78 10.62 -8.32
CA VAL A 46 9.60 9.47 -7.95
C VAL A 46 9.61 8.45 -9.10
N ASN A 47 10.79 7.92 -9.41
CA ASN A 47 10.90 6.79 -10.30
C ASN A 47 10.43 5.52 -9.58
N VAL A 48 9.23 5.04 -9.87
CA VAL A 48 8.69 3.83 -9.23
C VAL A 48 9.53 2.58 -9.47
N SER A 49 10.38 2.54 -10.50
CA SER A 49 11.29 1.39 -10.71
C SER A 49 12.46 1.38 -9.73
N SER A 50 12.70 2.47 -8.98
CA SER A 50 13.78 2.56 -8.00
C SER A 50 13.32 2.24 -6.57
N VAL A 51 12.13 1.67 -6.40
CA VAL A 51 11.57 1.28 -5.11
C VAL A 51 10.94 -0.12 -5.20
N PRO A 52 10.93 -0.89 -4.10
CA PRO A 52 10.37 -2.24 -4.09
C PRO A 52 8.90 -2.26 -4.52
N GLN A 53 8.55 -3.24 -5.35
CA GLN A 53 7.19 -3.42 -5.87
C GLN A 53 6.52 -4.59 -5.15
N ARG A 54 5.88 -4.31 -4.01
CA ARG A 54 5.40 -5.37 -3.10
C ARG A 54 3.97 -5.84 -3.39
N SER A 55 3.08 -4.94 -3.80
CA SER A 55 1.67 -5.28 -3.99
C SER A 55 1.44 -6.36 -5.07
N PRO A 56 0.54 -7.33 -4.83
CA PRO A 56 0.09 -8.29 -5.83
C PRO A 56 -0.95 -7.66 -6.79
N PHE A 57 -1.38 -6.42 -6.56
CA PHE A 57 -2.36 -5.72 -7.37
C PHE A 57 -1.73 -4.68 -8.31
N ARG A 58 -2.49 -4.36 -9.35
CA ARG A 58 -2.32 -3.14 -10.16
C ARG A 58 -3.49 -2.20 -9.91
N TYR A 59 -3.23 -1.07 -9.25
CA TYR A 59 -4.16 0.04 -9.08
C TYR A 59 -3.77 1.20 -10.02
N PRO A 60 -4.72 1.84 -10.73
CA PRO A 60 -4.48 3.16 -11.30
C PRO A 60 -4.09 4.15 -10.21
N GLY A 61 -3.05 4.94 -10.43
CA GLY A 61 -2.53 5.84 -9.41
C GLY A 61 -1.85 5.15 -8.22
N GLY A 62 -1.45 3.88 -8.37
CA GLY A 62 -0.80 3.11 -7.30
C GLY A 62 0.30 3.88 -6.56
N LYS A 63 0.25 3.81 -5.24
CA LYS A 63 1.05 4.64 -4.32
C LYS A 63 2.49 4.18 -4.13
N THR A 64 3.04 3.35 -5.01
CA THR A 64 4.44 2.92 -4.90
C THR A 64 5.43 4.10 -4.93
N TRP A 65 5.07 5.20 -5.59
CA TRP A 65 5.87 6.42 -5.59
C TRP A 65 5.99 7.06 -4.19
N LEU A 66 5.08 6.74 -3.24
CA LEU A 66 5.11 7.26 -1.88
C LEU A 66 6.15 6.57 -0.97
N VAL A 67 6.69 5.41 -1.35
CA VAL A 67 7.58 4.62 -0.50
C VAL A 67 8.70 5.44 0.17
N PRO A 68 9.43 6.34 -0.51
CA PRO A 68 10.46 7.15 0.15
C PRO A 68 9.90 8.11 1.21
N TYR A 69 8.69 8.64 0.99
CA TYR A 69 8.02 9.53 1.93
C TYR A 69 7.50 8.76 3.14
N ILE A 70 6.93 7.56 2.93
CA ILE A 70 6.47 6.68 4.01
C ILE A 70 7.63 6.28 4.94
N ARG A 71 8.80 5.98 4.37
CA ARG A 71 10.01 5.71 5.16
C ARG A 71 10.36 6.88 6.06
N SER A 72 10.44 8.09 5.51
CA SER A 72 10.73 9.29 6.31
C SER A 72 9.66 9.59 7.35
N TRP A 73 8.39 9.40 7.00
CA TRP A 73 7.27 9.62 7.91
C TRP A 73 7.33 8.68 9.10
N LEU A 74 7.37 7.36 8.87
CA LEU A 74 7.36 6.37 9.95
C LEU A 74 8.64 6.41 10.79
N SER A 75 9.79 6.73 10.17
CA SER A 75 11.06 6.87 10.90
C SER A 75 11.27 8.25 11.55
N SER A 76 10.33 9.18 11.42
CA SER A 76 10.47 10.51 12.03
C SER A 76 10.08 10.56 13.51
N ARG A 77 9.36 9.54 13.99
CA ARG A 77 9.01 9.42 15.40
C ARG A 77 10.19 8.87 16.20
N GLU A 78 10.36 9.39 17.42
CA GLU A 78 11.38 8.89 18.35
C GLU A 78 11.04 7.48 18.85
N GLU A 79 9.75 7.21 19.06
CA GLU A 79 9.23 5.92 19.48
C GLU A 79 8.87 5.04 18.28
N THR A 80 8.99 3.72 18.44
CA THR A 80 8.57 2.75 17.44
C THR A 80 7.07 2.83 17.20
N ILE A 81 6.65 2.67 15.95
CA ILE A 81 5.24 2.55 15.61
C ILE A 81 4.77 1.17 16.06
N GLY A 82 3.92 1.10 17.09
CA GLY A 82 3.35 -0.16 17.56
C GLY A 82 2.43 -0.79 16.52
N VAL A 83 1.58 0.02 15.88
CA VAL A 83 0.69 -0.45 14.82
C VAL A 83 0.51 0.56 13.70
N LEU A 84 0.68 0.13 12.45
CA LEU A 84 0.29 0.89 11.27
C LEU A 84 -1.05 0.40 10.74
N ILE A 85 -2.03 1.31 10.67
CA ILE A 85 -3.36 1.02 10.14
C ILE A 85 -3.49 1.62 8.74
N GLU A 86 -3.85 0.79 7.77
CA GLU A 86 -4.22 1.20 6.41
C GLU A 86 -5.73 0.91 6.19
N PRO A 87 -6.62 1.85 6.57
CA PRO A 87 -8.06 1.62 6.60
C PRO A 87 -8.71 1.53 5.21
N PHE A 88 -7.97 1.93 4.16
CA PHE A 88 -8.33 1.78 2.75
C PHE A 88 -7.21 1.03 2.03
N ALA A 89 -6.92 -0.19 2.47
CA ALA A 89 -5.73 -0.93 2.07
C ALA A 89 -5.62 -1.08 0.56
N GLY A 90 -6.66 -1.57 -0.11
CA GLY A 90 -6.60 -1.89 -1.53
C GLY A 90 -5.35 -2.73 -1.89
N GLY A 91 -4.34 -2.08 -2.47
CA GLY A 91 -3.06 -2.69 -2.84
C GLY A 91 -2.05 -2.82 -1.71
N ALA A 92 -2.29 -2.16 -0.58
CA ALA A 92 -1.54 -2.19 0.68
C ALA A 92 -0.05 -1.85 0.53
N ILE A 93 0.34 -1.02 -0.45
CA ILE A 93 1.76 -0.78 -0.70
C ILE A 93 2.44 -0.13 0.50
N VAL A 94 1.73 0.68 1.29
CA VAL A 94 2.26 1.33 2.47
C VAL A 94 2.40 0.35 3.64
N GLY A 95 1.35 -0.38 3.98
CA GLY A 95 1.38 -1.43 5.00
C GLY A 95 2.39 -2.53 4.69
N LEU A 96 2.44 -3.00 3.44
CA LEU A 96 3.50 -3.92 3.00
C LEU A 96 4.88 -3.25 3.10
N THR A 97 4.99 -1.97 2.80
CA THR A 97 6.29 -1.29 2.93
C THR A 97 6.80 -1.36 4.36
N ALA A 98 5.94 -1.00 5.32
CA ALA A 98 6.26 -1.03 6.73
C ALA A 98 6.53 -2.44 7.26
N ALA A 99 5.74 -3.45 6.87
CA ALA A 99 5.90 -4.83 7.35
C ALA A 99 7.28 -5.43 6.99
N PHE A 100 7.65 -5.31 5.71
CA PHE A 100 8.89 -5.86 5.17
C PHE A 100 10.12 -5.11 5.67
N GLU A 101 10.00 -3.82 5.97
CA GLU A 101 11.12 -2.97 6.41
C GLU A 101 11.16 -2.77 7.93
N GLY A 102 10.22 -3.39 8.67
CA GLY A 102 10.15 -3.24 10.12
C GLY A 102 9.91 -1.80 10.59
N LEU A 103 9.19 -1.00 9.79
CA LEU A 103 8.87 0.40 10.13
C LEU A 103 7.72 0.53 11.14
N ALA A 104 7.02 -0.58 11.41
CA ALA A 104 6.04 -0.73 12.45
C ALA A 104 6.09 -2.17 12.99
N GLU A 105 5.76 -2.35 14.27
CA GLU A 105 5.76 -3.67 14.91
C GLU A 105 4.65 -4.56 14.33
N HIS A 106 3.48 -3.98 14.06
CA HIS A 106 2.36 -4.69 13.45
C HIS A 106 1.60 -3.87 12.41
N ILE A 107 0.99 -4.54 11.43
CA ILE A 107 0.20 -3.89 10.37
C ILE A 107 -1.25 -4.36 10.42
N VAL A 108 -2.18 -3.41 10.30
CA VAL A 108 -3.61 -3.68 10.12
C VAL A 108 -4.06 -3.17 8.76
N LEU A 109 -4.43 -4.10 7.89
CA LEU A 109 -4.97 -3.80 6.56
C LEU A 109 -6.50 -3.93 6.60
N VAL A 110 -7.21 -2.90 6.17
CA VAL A 110 -8.69 -2.92 6.12
C VAL A 110 -9.16 -2.74 4.70
N GLU A 111 -10.10 -3.58 4.27
CA GLU A 111 -10.73 -3.46 2.96
C GLU A 111 -12.18 -3.93 3.05
N ARG A 112 -13.08 -3.20 2.39
CA ARG A 112 -14.51 -3.50 2.38
C ARG A 112 -14.93 -4.30 1.16
N ASP A 113 -14.22 -4.19 0.04
CA ASP A 113 -14.53 -4.95 -1.17
C ASP A 113 -14.27 -6.45 -0.95
N ALA A 114 -15.34 -7.25 -0.92
CA ALA A 114 -15.27 -8.70 -0.70
C ALA A 114 -14.37 -9.45 -1.71
N GLY A 115 -14.17 -8.91 -2.92
CA GLY A 115 -13.27 -9.49 -3.91
C GLY A 115 -11.80 -9.30 -3.52
N ILE A 116 -11.45 -8.08 -3.13
CA ILE A 116 -10.09 -7.76 -2.64
C ILE A 116 -9.83 -8.41 -1.28
N ALA A 117 -10.83 -8.43 -0.40
CA ALA A 117 -10.77 -9.14 0.88
C ALA A 117 -10.49 -10.63 0.68
N ALA A 118 -11.16 -11.30 -0.26
CA ALA A 118 -10.90 -12.70 -0.55
C ALA A 118 -9.45 -12.97 -0.97
N VAL A 119 -8.80 -12.04 -1.68
CA VAL A 119 -7.37 -12.15 -2.02
C VAL A 119 -6.51 -12.06 -0.77
N TRP A 120 -6.67 -11.02 0.05
CA TRP A 120 -5.88 -10.84 1.26
C TRP A 120 -6.06 -11.99 2.24
N GLN A 121 -7.31 -12.42 2.48
CA GLN A 121 -7.63 -13.58 3.33
C GLN A 121 -7.03 -14.88 2.76
N THR A 122 -6.91 -15.04 1.44
CA THR A 122 -6.27 -16.22 0.84
C THR A 122 -4.76 -16.21 1.04
N ILE A 123 -4.12 -15.06 0.82
CA ILE A 123 -2.66 -14.89 0.98
C ILE A 123 -2.26 -15.06 2.46
N LEU A 124 -2.91 -14.31 3.35
CA LEU A 124 -2.59 -14.26 4.78
C LEU A 124 -3.18 -15.46 5.55
N GLY A 125 -4.27 -16.06 5.08
CA GLY A 125 -4.92 -17.22 5.69
C GLY A 125 -4.32 -18.58 5.35
N GLY A 126 -3.07 -18.63 4.84
CA GLY A 126 -2.34 -19.87 4.61
C GLY A 126 -2.62 -20.59 3.29
N GLN A 127 -3.29 -19.93 2.33
CA GLN A 127 -3.57 -20.50 0.99
C GLN A 127 -2.77 -19.83 -0.14
N ALA A 128 -1.71 -19.11 0.20
CA ALA A 128 -0.80 -18.49 -0.75
C ALA A 128 -0.22 -19.50 -1.75
N GLN A 129 0.23 -20.68 -1.29
CA GLN A 129 0.77 -21.74 -2.15
C GLN A 129 -0.23 -22.14 -3.25
N TRP A 130 -1.46 -22.49 -2.86
CA TRP A 130 -2.51 -22.85 -3.81
C TRP A 130 -2.74 -21.73 -4.84
N LEU A 131 -2.80 -20.47 -4.39
CA LEU A 131 -3.03 -19.33 -5.28
C LEU A 131 -1.88 -19.16 -6.28
N THR A 132 -0.63 -19.31 -5.82
CA THR A 132 0.55 -19.20 -6.68
C THR A 132 0.66 -20.35 -7.69
N GLU A 133 0.41 -21.59 -7.27
CA GLU A 133 0.35 -22.75 -8.18
C GLU A 133 -0.74 -22.56 -9.23
N ARG A 134 -1.90 -22.03 -8.83
CA ARG A 134 -2.99 -21.73 -9.76
C ARG A 134 -2.60 -20.66 -10.78
N ILE A 135 -1.88 -19.61 -10.35
CA ILE A 135 -1.38 -18.54 -11.23
C ILE A 135 -0.33 -19.06 -12.22
N LEU A 136 0.66 -19.81 -11.72
CA LEU A 136 1.76 -20.34 -12.52
C LEU A 136 1.29 -21.32 -13.61
N ASN A 137 0.31 -22.17 -13.28
CA ASN A 137 -0.21 -23.18 -14.19
C ASN A 137 -1.38 -22.68 -15.06
N PHE A 138 -1.78 -21.42 -14.94
CA PHE A 138 -2.90 -20.89 -15.72
C PHE A 138 -2.50 -20.63 -17.18
N ASN A 139 -3.03 -21.43 -18.09
CA ASN A 139 -2.91 -21.17 -19.52
C ASN A 139 -3.76 -19.93 -19.90
N LEU A 140 -3.10 -18.78 -20.09
CA LEU A 140 -3.75 -17.51 -20.37
C LEU A 140 -4.23 -17.42 -21.83
N THR A 141 -5.45 -17.92 -22.08
CA THR A 141 -6.15 -17.75 -23.36
C THR A 141 -7.42 -16.93 -23.18
N HIS A 142 -7.93 -16.31 -24.25
CA HIS A 142 -9.20 -15.58 -24.18
C HIS A 142 -10.36 -16.47 -23.71
N GLY A 143 -10.40 -17.74 -24.14
CA GLY A 143 -11.39 -18.72 -23.72
C GLY A 143 -11.33 -18.98 -22.22
N ASN A 144 -10.15 -19.36 -21.72
CA ASN A 144 -9.96 -19.68 -20.30
C ASN A 144 -10.22 -18.47 -19.40
N VAL A 145 -9.80 -17.26 -19.82
CA VAL A 145 -10.10 -16.02 -19.08
C VAL A 145 -11.61 -15.78 -19.03
N THR A 146 -12.30 -15.92 -20.17
CA THR A 146 -13.74 -15.70 -20.23
C THR A 146 -14.50 -16.71 -19.38
N GLU A 147 -14.05 -17.96 -19.37
CA GLU A 147 -14.61 -19.02 -18.52
C GLU A 147 -14.47 -18.67 -17.03
N VAL A 148 -13.25 -18.41 -16.56
CA VAL A 148 -12.99 -18.06 -15.15
C VAL A 148 -13.79 -16.82 -14.72
N LEU A 149 -13.90 -15.80 -15.57
CA LEU A 149 -14.59 -14.56 -15.22
C LEU A 149 -16.13 -14.64 -15.32
N ARG A 150 -16.69 -15.67 -15.97
CA ARG A 150 -18.15 -15.91 -16.04
C ARG A 150 -18.64 -16.91 -14.99
N THR A 151 -17.76 -17.79 -14.52
CA THR A 151 -18.08 -18.76 -13.48
C THR A 151 -18.12 -18.07 -12.11
N GLU A 152 -19.22 -18.23 -11.38
CA GLU A 152 -19.30 -17.75 -10.00
C GLU A 152 -18.35 -18.58 -9.12
N PRO A 153 -17.42 -17.96 -8.38
CA PRO A 153 -16.50 -18.70 -7.52
C PRO A 153 -17.21 -19.40 -6.37
N ILE A 154 -16.93 -20.69 -6.18
CA ILE A 154 -17.55 -21.52 -5.13
C ILE A 154 -16.83 -21.33 -3.79
N SER A 155 -15.52 -21.05 -3.83
CA SER A 155 -14.67 -20.86 -2.65
C SER A 155 -13.96 -19.51 -2.63
N GLN A 156 -13.54 -19.07 -1.44
CA GLN A 156 -12.77 -17.83 -1.23
C GLN A 156 -11.48 -17.79 -2.06
N ARG A 157 -10.75 -18.91 -2.13
CA ARG A 157 -9.51 -19.01 -2.91
C ARG A 157 -9.75 -18.90 -4.42
N GLU A 158 -10.85 -19.48 -4.93
CA GLU A 158 -11.25 -19.32 -6.33
C GLU A 158 -11.65 -17.87 -6.63
N ARG A 159 -12.34 -17.21 -5.69
CA ARG A 159 -12.67 -15.77 -5.78
C ARG A 159 -11.39 -14.95 -5.85
N ALA A 160 -10.41 -15.24 -5.00
CA ALA A 160 -9.11 -14.58 -5.02
C ALA A 160 -8.40 -14.73 -6.37
N PHE A 161 -8.36 -15.95 -6.92
CA PHE A 161 -7.78 -16.19 -8.24
C PHE A 161 -8.50 -15.41 -9.35
N ALA A 162 -9.84 -15.43 -9.37
CA ALA A 162 -10.63 -14.69 -10.35
C ALA A 162 -10.39 -13.18 -10.26
N VAL A 163 -10.27 -12.62 -9.04
CA VAL A 163 -9.97 -11.20 -8.81
C VAL A 163 -8.57 -10.83 -9.27
N ILE A 164 -7.54 -11.64 -8.98
CA ILE A 164 -6.17 -11.44 -9.50
C ILE A 164 -6.16 -11.51 -11.02
N LEU A 165 -6.83 -12.51 -11.61
CA LEU A 165 -6.92 -12.64 -13.06
C LEU A 165 -7.56 -11.39 -13.67
N ARG A 166 -8.71 -10.97 -13.14
CA ARG A 166 -9.43 -9.76 -13.54
C ARG A 166 -8.54 -8.52 -13.46
N ASN A 167 -7.86 -8.33 -12.33
CA ASN A 167 -6.93 -7.22 -12.10
C ASN A 167 -5.86 -7.10 -13.18
N ARG A 168 -5.38 -8.24 -13.69
CA ARG A 168 -4.28 -8.30 -14.64
C ARG A 168 -4.73 -8.16 -16.09
N VAL A 169 -5.89 -8.71 -16.46
CA VAL A 169 -6.33 -8.80 -17.87
C VAL A 169 -7.34 -7.73 -18.30
N GLN A 170 -7.93 -6.97 -17.38
CA GLN A 170 -8.86 -5.88 -17.69
C GLN A 170 -8.18 -4.51 -17.76
N ARG A 171 -8.77 -3.59 -18.54
CA ARG A 171 -8.35 -2.18 -18.57
C ARG A 171 -8.82 -1.47 -17.30
N GLY A 172 -7.92 -0.76 -16.61
CA GLY A 172 -8.25 0.10 -15.46
C GLY A 172 -8.11 -0.54 -14.08
N GLY A 173 -7.78 -1.82 -13.98
CA GLY A 173 -7.62 -2.48 -12.68
C GLY A 173 -8.94 -2.70 -11.92
N ILE A 174 -8.99 -3.86 -11.27
CA ILE A 174 -9.85 -4.24 -10.16
C ILE A 174 -11.33 -4.41 -10.50
N MET A 175 -12.18 -3.38 -10.56
CA MET A 175 -13.63 -3.63 -10.51
C MET A 175 -14.52 -2.70 -11.35
N ALA A 176 -13.98 -2.04 -12.36
CA ALA A 176 -14.80 -1.24 -13.28
C ALA A 176 -15.84 -2.11 -14.02
N ALA A 177 -17.12 -2.03 -13.60
CA ALA A 177 -18.22 -2.70 -14.31
C ALA A 177 -18.23 -2.26 -15.78
N GLY A 178 -18.09 -3.21 -16.70
CA GLY A 178 -18.00 -2.94 -18.14
C GLY A 178 -16.58 -2.72 -18.70
N ALA A 179 -15.52 -2.86 -17.90
CA ALA A 179 -14.15 -2.85 -18.41
C ALA A 179 -13.90 -4.05 -19.33
N GLY A 180 -13.72 -3.77 -20.63
CA GLY A 180 -13.33 -4.79 -21.59
C GLY A 180 -11.92 -5.33 -21.33
N LEU A 181 -11.70 -6.59 -21.71
CA LEU A 181 -10.38 -7.22 -21.75
C LEU A 181 -9.39 -6.35 -22.53
N VAL A 182 -8.10 -6.43 -22.18
CA VAL A 182 -7.02 -5.77 -22.91
C VAL A 182 -6.91 -6.38 -24.31
N LYS A 183 -7.46 -5.69 -25.32
CA LYS A 183 -7.46 -6.13 -26.72
C LYS A 183 -6.16 -5.78 -27.47
N THR A 184 -5.62 -4.60 -27.20
CA THR A 184 -4.32 -4.12 -27.71
C THR A 184 -3.45 -3.82 -26.50
N GLY A 185 -2.66 -4.80 -26.10
CA GLY A 185 -1.73 -4.67 -24.97
C GLY A 185 -0.45 -3.91 -25.35
N GLU A 186 0.39 -3.63 -24.36
CA GLU A 186 1.75 -3.10 -24.56
C GLU A 186 2.52 -3.97 -25.55
N ASN A 187 3.13 -3.33 -26.57
CA ASN A 187 3.90 -3.99 -27.64
C ASN A 187 3.13 -5.10 -28.38
N GLY A 188 1.80 -4.98 -28.52
CA GLY A 188 0.99 -5.97 -29.24
C GLY A 188 0.73 -7.28 -28.49
N LYS A 189 1.17 -7.41 -27.23
CA LYS A 189 1.06 -8.66 -26.45
C LYS A 189 -0.36 -8.99 -25.95
N GLY A 190 -1.37 -8.16 -26.24
CA GLY A 190 -2.77 -8.41 -25.89
C GLY A 190 -2.97 -8.71 -24.40
N LEU A 191 -3.55 -9.87 -24.08
CA LEU A 191 -3.79 -10.33 -22.70
C LEU A 191 -2.49 -10.55 -21.90
N HIS A 192 -1.39 -10.89 -22.57
CA HIS A 192 -0.11 -11.21 -21.91
C HIS A 192 0.66 -9.98 -21.42
N SER A 193 0.29 -8.76 -21.84
CA SER A 193 1.04 -7.55 -21.47
C SER A 193 1.14 -7.30 -19.96
N ARG A 194 0.31 -7.97 -19.16
CA ARG A 194 0.17 -7.69 -17.72
C ARG A 194 0.11 -8.95 -16.85
N TRP A 195 0.25 -10.12 -17.47
CA TRP A 195 0.26 -11.40 -16.79
C TRP A 195 1.70 -11.90 -16.67
N TYR A 196 2.32 -11.62 -15.52
CA TYR A 196 3.67 -12.05 -15.17
C TYR A 196 3.55 -13.04 -14.01
N PRO A 197 3.26 -14.33 -14.28
CA PRO A 197 2.87 -15.29 -13.25
C PRO A 197 3.98 -15.56 -12.25
N GLU A 198 5.24 -15.58 -12.68
CA GLU A 198 6.40 -15.79 -11.80
C GLU A 198 6.56 -14.62 -10.82
N THR A 199 6.51 -13.38 -11.31
CA THR A 199 6.57 -12.18 -10.47
C THR A 199 5.39 -12.09 -9.51
N LEU A 200 4.18 -12.47 -9.95
CA LEU A 200 3.00 -12.52 -9.10
C LEU A 200 3.14 -13.56 -7.99
N ALA A 201 3.56 -14.77 -8.35
CA ALA A 201 3.77 -15.86 -7.42
C ALA A 201 4.84 -15.49 -6.38
N GLN A 202 5.96 -14.91 -6.82
CA GLN A 202 7.02 -14.45 -5.93
C GLN A 202 6.48 -13.45 -4.90
N ARG A 203 5.81 -12.36 -5.32
CA ARG A 203 5.27 -11.36 -4.39
C ARG A 203 4.27 -11.95 -3.40
N ILE A 204 3.40 -12.85 -3.86
CA ILE A 204 2.40 -13.50 -2.99
C ILE A 204 3.11 -14.37 -1.94
N GLN A 205 4.14 -15.11 -2.32
CA GLN A 205 4.92 -15.92 -1.39
C GLN A 205 5.71 -15.06 -0.38
N GLU A 206 6.32 -13.97 -0.85
CA GLU A 206 7.02 -13.01 0.01
C GLU A 206 6.07 -12.37 1.03
N ILE A 207 4.83 -12.03 0.64
CA ILE A 207 3.83 -11.51 1.59
C ILE A 207 3.44 -12.61 2.59
N ALA A 208 3.25 -13.84 2.11
CA ALA A 208 2.87 -14.96 2.95
C ALA A 208 3.94 -15.33 3.99
N SER A 209 5.23 -15.10 3.70
CA SER A 209 6.32 -15.37 4.64
C SER A 209 6.36 -14.39 5.82
N ILE A 210 5.77 -13.19 5.68
CA ILE A 210 5.68 -12.17 6.74
C ILE A 210 4.28 -12.02 7.32
N ARG A 211 3.36 -12.94 7.00
CA ARG A 211 1.92 -12.80 7.34
C ARG A 211 1.64 -12.58 8.83
N GLU A 212 2.50 -13.07 9.72
CA GLU A 212 2.31 -12.93 11.18
C GLU A 212 2.42 -11.46 11.64
N ARG A 213 3.09 -10.60 10.85
CA ARG A 213 3.16 -9.13 11.06
C ARG A 213 1.93 -8.38 10.53
N ILE A 214 0.96 -9.08 9.93
CA ILE A 214 -0.15 -8.45 9.20
C ILE A 214 -1.48 -9.05 9.63
N THR A 215 -2.34 -8.23 10.22
CA THR A 215 -3.75 -8.54 10.40
C THR A 215 -4.57 -7.93 9.27
N PHE A 216 -5.41 -8.74 8.64
CA PHE A 216 -6.38 -8.28 7.66
C PHE A 216 -7.79 -8.26 8.25
N VAL A 217 -8.53 -7.18 8.03
CA VAL A 217 -9.89 -6.97 8.51
C VAL A 217 -10.80 -6.61 7.33
N GLU A 218 -11.80 -7.45 7.06
CA GLU A 218 -12.89 -7.10 6.13
C GLU A 218 -13.95 -6.30 6.89
N ALA A 219 -13.84 -4.96 6.87
CA ALA A 219 -14.70 -4.07 7.64
C ALA A 219 -14.82 -2.67 7.02
N ASP A 220 -15.68 -1.84 7.61
CA ASP A 220 -15.70 -0.41 7.31
C ASP A 220 -14.49 0.30 7.94
N ALA A 221 -13.88 1.19 7.15
CA ALA A 221 -12.72 1.97 7.55
C ALA A 221 -12.94 2.77 8.85
N PHE A 222 -14.13 3.34 9.03
CA PHE A 222 -14.44 4.23 10.14
C PHE A 222 -14.49 3.47 11.46
N ASP A 223 -14.95 2.22 11.44
CA ASP A 223 -15.01 1.36 12.62
C ASP A 223 -13.60 1.01 13.12
N VAL A 224 -12.67 0.72 12.20
CA VAL A 224 -11.28 0.41 12.56
C VAL A 224 -10.53 1.65 13.01
N ILE A 225 -10.71 2.81 12.35
CA ILE A 225 -10.15 4.08 12.82
C ILE A 225 -10.61 4.37 14.26
N GLN A 226 -11.89 4.16 14.57
CA GLN A 226 -12.42 4.37 15.91
C GLN A 226 -11.84 3.39 16.94
N ARG A 227 -11.56 2.14 16.55
CA ARG A 227 -10.98 1.13 17.45
C ARG A 227 -9.59 1.50 17.95
N TYR A 228 -8.80 2.15 17.10
CA TYR A 228 -7.43 2.56 17.41
C TYR A 228 -7.31 4.06 17.76
N SER A 229 -8.43 4.77 17.97
CA SER A 229 -8.40 6.23 18.12
C SER A 229 -7.60 6.71 19.31
N ASP A 230 -7.58 5.94 20.41
CA ASP A 230 -6.89 6.30 21.65
C ASP A 230 -5.47 5.70 21.76
N ASP A 231 -5.01 5.00 20.72
CA ASP A 231 -3.66 4.42 20.67
C ASP A 231 -2.65 5.47 20.19
N GLU A 232 -1.75 5.89 21.09
CA GLU A 232 -0.69 6.87 20.81
C GLU A 232 0.45 6.26 19.98
N SER A 233 0.65 4.94 20.05
CA SER A 233 1.66 4.22 19.25
C SER A 233 1.20 3.97 17.81
N ALA A 234 -0.09 4.18 17.53
CA ALA A 234 -0.65 3.97 16.20
C ALA A 234 -0.19 5.03 15.19
N ALA A 235 -0.08 4.60 13.94
CA ALA A 235 0.01 5.46 12.77
C ALA A 235 -1.09 5.08 11.77
N PHE A 236 -1.74 6.06 11.15
CA PHE A 236 -2.81 5.85 10.17
C PHE A 236 -2.37 6.36 8.81
N PHE A 237 -2.24 5.47 7.83
CA PHE A 237 -2.07 5.86 6.43
C PHE A 237 -3.39 5.74 5.68
N VAL A 238 -3.95 6.86 5.24
CA VAL A 238 -5.34 6.92 4.73
C VAL A 238 -5.36 7.43 3.28
N ASP A 239 -5.66 6.54 2.33
CA ASP A 239 -5.80 6.85 0.89
C ASP A 239 -7.21 6.48 0.39
N PRO A 240 -8.25 7.28 0.73
CA PRO A 240 -9.63 6.94 0.40
C PRO A 240 -9.95 7.26 -1.07
N PRO A 241 -10.96 6.59 -1.65
CA PRO A 241 -11.47 6.96 -2.97
C PRO A 241 -12.07 8.38 -2.95
N TYR A 242 -11.50 9.34 -3.68
CA TYR A 242 -11.95 10.75 -3.69
C TYR A 242 -12.61 11.22 -5.01
N THR A 243 -12.12 10.76 -6.16
CA THR A 243 -12.48 11.39 -7.45
C THR A 243 -13.74 10.81 -8.09
N VAL A 244 -14.31 11.53 -9.07
CA VAL A 244 -15.34 10.98 -9.99
C VAL A 244 -14.82 9.73 -10.72
N ALA A 245 -13.49 9.60 -10.90
CA ALA A 245 -12.87 8.39 -11.43
C ALA A 245 -12.93 7.22 -10.43
N ALA A 246 -12.97 7.48 -9.12
CA ALA A 246 -13.13 6.45 -8.08
C ALA A 246 -14.45 5.68 -8.24
N LYS A 247 -15.54 6.34 -8.67
CA LYS A 247 -16.83 5.68 -9.03
C LYS A 247 -16.67 4.59 -10.10
N ARG A 248 -15.67 4.72 -10.97
CA ARG A 248 -15.38 3.72 -12.02
C ARG A 248 -14.38 2.67 -11.57
N LEU A 249 -13.59 2.92 -10.52
CA LEU A 249 -12.47 2.07 -10.12
C LEU A 249 -12.75 1.22 -8.88
N TYR A 250 -13.60 1.71 -7.99
CA TYR A 250 -13.91 1.09 -6.70
C TYR A 250 -15.40 0.80 -6.54
N THR A 251 -15.72 -0.37 -5.98
CA THR A 251 -17.10 -0.77 -5.65
C THR A 251 -17.69 0.13 -4.56
N HIS A 252 -16.89 0.42 -3.53
CA HIS A 252 -17.26 1.30 -2.41
C HIS A 252 -16.52 2.64 -2.52
N TRP A 253 -17.05 3.55 -3.34
CA TRP A 253 -16.42 4.84 -3.63
C TRP A 253 -17.02 6.02 -2.85
N GLN A 254 -18.19 5.84 -2.23
CA GLN A 254 -18.86 6.89 -1.46
C GLN A 254 -18.27 6.94 -0.05
N VAL A 255 -17.39 7.91 0.18
CA VAL A 255 -16.79 8.18 1.48
C VAL A 255 -17.25 9.55 1.94
N ASP A 256 -17.70 9.65 3.19
CA ASP A 256 -17.91 10.94 3.84
C ASP A 256 -16.55 11.50 4.27
N HIS A 257 -15.92 12.25 3.37
CA HIS A 257 -14.59 12.80 3.59
C HIS A 257 -14.54 13.77 4.77
N ARG A 258 -15.59 14.56 5.00
CA ARG A 258 -15.61 15.49 6.13
C ARG A 258 -15.63 14.74 7.46
N THR A 259 -16.46 13.70 7.57
CA THR A 259 -16.46 12.82 8.76
C THR A 259 -15.14 12.07 8.92
N LEU A 260 -14.50 11.65 7.83
CA LEU A 260 -13.19 10.99 7.86
C LEU A 260 -12.12 11.92 8.44
N PHE A 261 -12.02 13.16 7.96
CA PHE A 261 -11.10 14.16 8.50
C PHE A 261 -11.40 14.46 9.96
N ALA A 262 -12.67 14.63 10.33
CA ALA A 262 -13.06 14.87 11.73
C ALA A 262 -12.61 13.75 12.67
N LYS A 263 -12.78 12.48 12.27
CA LYS A 263 -12.31 11.34 13.06
C LYS A 263 -10.79 11.29 13.17
N LEU A 264 -10.09 11.47 12.06
CA LEU A 264 -8.63 11.44 12.02
C LEU A 264 -7.99 12.61 12.76
N ALA A 265 -8.65 13.76 12.84
CA ALA A 265 -8.20 14.87 13.69
C ALA A 265 -8.27 14.49 15.18
N GLY A 266 -9.23 13.65 15.56
CA GLY A 266 -9.47 13.22 16.94
C GLY A 266 -8.69 11.99 17.40
N VAL A 267 -8.01 11.24 16.52
CA VAL A 267 -7.15 10.12 16.96
C VAL A 267 -5.94 10.66 17.71
N LYS A 268 -5.32 9.87 18.58
CA LYS A 268 -4.10 10.25 19.28
C LYS A 268 -2.83 9.95 18.49
N GLY A 269 -2.82 8.82 17.78
CA GLY A 269 -1.73 8.42 16.90
C GLY A 269 -1.47 9.39 15.74
N ASP A 270 -0.39 9.11 15.01
CA ASP A 270 0.02 9.93 13.87
C ASP A 270 -0.83 9.61 12.62
N VAL A 271 -0.99 10.58 11.73
CA VAL A 271 -1.87 10.46 10.56
C VAL A 271 -1.19 11.04 9.33
N LEU A 272 -1.19 10.26 8.25
CA LEU A 272 -0.84 10.72 6.91
C LEU A 272 -1.94 10.32 5.93
N LEU A 273 -2.50 11.31 5.24
CA LEU A 273 -3.48 11.11 4.18
C LEU A 273 -2.92 11.50 2.81
N THR A 274 -3.47 10.90 1.77
CA THR A 274 -3.21 11.25 0.37
C THR A 274 -4.51 11.58 -0.35
N TYR A 275 -4.53 12.72 -1.05
CA TYR A 275 -5.69 13.19 -1.79
C TYR A 275 -5.27 13.96 -3.04
N ASP A 276 -6.18 14.08 -4.01
CA ASP A 276 -5.99 14.99 -5.14
C ASP A 276 -5.71 16.43 -4.67
N ASN A 277 -4.74 17.10 -5.28
CA ASN A 277 -4.42 18.48 -4.96
C ASN A 277 -5.48 19.44 -5.53
N THR A 278 -6.55 19.65 -4.76
CA THR A 278 -7.67 20.52 -5.09
C THR A 278 -7.98 21.50 -3.96
N ARG A 279 -8.60 22.63 -4.29
CA ARG A 279 -8.99 23.64 -3.29
C ARG A 279 -9.97 23.11 -2.24
N GLU A 280 -10.83 22.17 -2.63
CA GLU A 280 -11.80 21.54 -1.73
C GLU A 280 -11.08 20.74 -0.65
N VAL A 281 -10.15 19.86 -1.04
CA VAL A 281 -9.31 19.09 -0.11
C VAL A 281 -8.49 19.99 0.78
N SER A 282 -7.84 21.02 0.22
CA SER A 282 -7.07 21.97 1.04
C SER A 282 -7.95 22.71 2.05
N SER A 283 -9.20 22.99 1.71
CA SER A 283 -10.16 23.64 2.62
C SER A 283 -10.56 22.69 3.74
N LEU A 284 -10.82 21.42 3.45
CA LEU A 284 -11.07 20.38 4.47
C LEU A 284 -9.87 20.20 5.40
N ALA A 285 -8.65 20.10 4.85
CA ALA A 285 -7.44 20.01 5.67
C ALA A 285 -7.29 21.21 6.62
N THR A 286 -7.55 22.42 6.11
CA THR A 286 -7.52 23.65 6.93
C THR A 286 -8.60 23.64 8.01
N GLU A 287 -9.83 23.22 7.67
CA GLU A 287 -10.95 23.13 8.61
C GLU A 287 -10.63 22.25 9.83
N PHE A 288 -9.93 21.14 9.61
CA PHE A 288 -9.55 20.18 10.65
C PHE A 288 -8.09 20.33 11.13
N VAL A 289 -7.45 21.46 10.83
CA VAL A 289 -6.12 21.83 11.34
C VAL A 289 -5.03 20.81 10.97
N PHE A 290 -5.10 20.26 9.76
CA PHE A 290 -4.02 19.47 9.18
C PHE A 290 -3.05 20.34 8.38
N GLU A 291 -1.77 20.00 8.44
CA GLU A 291 -0.77 20.52 7.52
C GLU A 291 -0.90 19.85 6.15
N THR A 292 -0.50 20.57 5.09
CA THR A 292 -0.54 20.03 3.72
C THR A 292 0.75 20.31 2.97
N SER A 293 1.12 19.39 2.07
CA SER A 293 2.24 19.58 1.14
C SER A 293 1.94 18.93 -0.20
N ALA A 294 2.11 19.68 -1.29
CA ALA A 294 1.94 19.17 -2.65
C ALA A 294 3.19 18.41 -3.09
N ILE A 295 3.01 17.17 -3.56
CA ILE A 295 4.08 16.31 -4.07
C ILE A 295 3.83 15.99 -5.54
N ALA A 296 4.86 16.12 -6.37
CA ALA A 296 4.80 15.77 -7.77
C ALA A 296 4.70 14.26 -7.96
N MET A 297 3.75 13.84 -8.79
CA MET A 297 3.56 12.46 -9.20
C MET A 297 3.36 12.36 -10.72
N LYS A 298 3.41 11.13 -11.25
CA LYS A 298 2.97 10.80 -12.60
C LYS A 298 1.70 9.97 -12.53
N ASN A 299 0.69 10.33 -13.30
CA ASN A 299 -0.45 9.46 -13.49
C ASN A 299 -0.12 8.30 -14.46
N THR A 300 -1.09 7.42 -14.68
CA THR A 300 -0.99 6.29 -15.61
C THR A 300 -0.75 6.70 -17.07
N HIS A 301 -0.95 7.98 -17.43
CA HIS A 301 -0.66 8.56 -18.74
C HIS A 301 0.66 9.35 -18.79
N HIS A 302 1.51 9.20 -17.77
CA HIS A 302 2.78 9.92 -17.60
C HIS A 302 2.67 11.44 -17.51
N ALA A 303 1.45 11.99 -17.38
CA ALA A 303 1.26 13.41 -17.12
C ALA A 303 1.74 13.72 -15.70
N ARG A 304 2.51 14.81 -15.58
CA ARG A 304 2.89 15.35 -14.28
C ARG A 304 1.67 15.99 -13.65
N MET A 305 1.39 15.61 -12.41
CA MET A 305 0.39 16.23 -11.56
C MET A 305 0.92 16.29 -10.14
N THR A 306 0.15 16.86 -9.24
CA THR A 306 0.50 16.91 -7.83
C THR A 306 -0.58 16.23 -7.01
N GLU A 307 -0.15 15.46 -6.02
CA GLU A 307 -0.99 14.91 -4.96
C GLU A 307 -0.72 15.66 -3.66
N LEU A 308 -1.73 15.80 -2.82
CA LEU A 308 -1.62 16.47 -1.55
C LEU A 308 -1.35 15.44 -0.46
N LEU A 309 -0.17 15.53 0.17
CA LEU A 309 0.06 14.91 1.47
C LEU A 309 -0.55 15.79 2.54
N ILE A 310 -1.25 15.16 3.47
CA ILE A 310 -1.96 15.83 4.57
C ILE A 310 -1.61 15.10 5.85
N GLY A 311 -1.19 15.80 6.89
CA GLY A 311 -0.83 15.18 8.15
C GLY A 311 -0.93 16.14 9.32
N LYS A 312 -0.88 15.61 10.55
CA LYS A 312 -0.91 16.45 11.76
C LYS A 312 0.37 17.27 11.89
N ASP A 313 1.49 16.65 11.54
CA ASP A 313 2.81 17.28 11.48
C ASP A 313 3.57 16.76 10.25
N LEU A 314 3.97 17.66 9.37
CA LEU A 314 4.81 17.39 8.19
C LEU A 314 6.22 17.99 8.33
N ALA A 315 6.69 18.25 9.55
CA ALA A 315 8.05 18.73 9.81
C ALA A 315 9.11 17.78 9.24
N TRP A 316 8.91 16.46 9.33
CA TRP A 316 9.80 15.46 8.75
C TRP A 316 10.04 15.68 7.24
N LEU A 317 9.01 16.11 6.50
CA LEU A 317 9.10 16.38 5.08
C LEU A 317 9.83 17.69 4.79
N ARG A 318 9.60 18.73 5.61
CA ARG A 318 10.30 20.02 5.51
C ARG A 318 11.78 19.86 5.85
N ASN A 319 12.10 19.15 6.92
CA ASN A 319 13.47 18.87 7.35
C ASN A 319 14.22 18.09 6.28
N ALA A 320 13.58 17.09 5.67
CA ALA A 320 14.17 16.36 4.55
C ALA A 320 14.53 17.26 3.35
N ALA A 321 13.71 18.28 3.07
CA ALA A 321 14.01 19.25 2.02
C ALA A 321 15.21 20.15 2.37
N ILE A 322 15.30 20.61 3.62
CA ILE A 322 16.41 21.42 4.13
C ILE A 322 17.73 20.65 4.05
N GLU A 323 17.73 19.39 4.51
CA GLU A 323 18.92 18.52 4.48
C GLU A 323 19.42 18.24 3.07
N ARG A 324 18.50 18.05 2.12
CA ARG A 324 18.83 17.91 0.69
C ARG A 324 19.51 19.16 0.14
N GLU A 325 18.99 20.34 0.45
CA GLU A 325 19.56 21.63 0.03
C GLU A 325 20.92 21.91 0.67
N ALA A 326 21.12 21.52 1.93
CA ALA A 326 22.42 21.60 2.60
C ALA A 326 23.46 20.70 1.92
N ARG A 327 23.12 19.45 1.59
CA ARG A 327 24.00 18.54 0.85
C ARG A 327 24.36 19.05 -0.54
N ALA A 328 23.41 19.60 -1.29
CA ALA A 328 23.65 20.16 -2.61
C ALA A 328 24.67 21.32 -2.57
N ARG A 329 24.56 22.20 -1.57
CA ARG A 329 25.50 23.31 -1.34
C ARG A 329 26.92 22.83 -0.98
N ASN A 330 27.02 21.86 -0.07
CA ASN A 330 28.32 21.30 0.35
C ASN A 330 29.02 20.51 -0.78
N GLY A 331 28.25 19.81 -1.62
CA GLY A 331 28.78 19.11 -2.80
C GLY A 331 29.37 20.06 -3.85
N GLN A 332 28.73 21.21 -4.07
CA GLN A 332 29.24 22.24 -4.98
C GLN A 332 30.50 22.92 -4.44
N GLY A 333 30.59 23.17 -3.13
CA GLY A 333 31.80 23.72 -2.49
C GLY A 333 33.03 22.80 -2.59
N THR A 334 32.81 21.48 -2.55
CA THR A 334 33.90 20.49 -2.64
C THR A 334 34.43 20.33 -4.08
N LEU A 335 33.57 20.54 -5.09
CA LEU A 335 33.96 20.58 -6.51
C LEU A 335 34.71 21.87 -6.87
N ALA A 336 34.34 23.00 -6.26
CA ALA A 336 35.03 24.28 -6.44
C ALA A 336 36.44 24.33 -5.81
N PHE A 337 36.71 23.51 -4.80
CA PHE A 337 38.04 23.38 -4.18
C PHE A 337 38.98 22.41 -4.91
N ARG A 338 38.48 21.66 -5.90
CA ARG A 338 39.25 20.69 -6.70
C ARG A 338 39.52 21.14 -8.14
N GLN A 339 39.16 22.37 -8.50
CA GLN A 339 39.53 23.03 -9.76
C GLN A 339 40.57 24.11 -9.49
#